data_AF-A0A6J1UCH7-F1
#
_entry.id   AF-A0A6J1UCH7-F1
#
_cell.length_a   1.000
_cell.length_b   1.000
_cell.length_c   1.000
_cell.angle_alpha   90.00
_cell.angle_beta   90.00
_cell.angle_gamma   90.00
#
_symmetry.space_group_name_H-M   'P 1'
#
loop_
_entity.id
_entity.type
_entity.pdbx_description
1 polymer ?
#
loop_
_entity_poly.entity_id
_entity_poly.type
_entity_poly.pdbx_seq_one_letter_code
_entity_poly.pdbx_strand_id
1 'polypeptide(L)'
;MAASAVCSAVKIGIIGGTGLDDPEILEGRTEKHIDTPYGKPSDALISGKIKNIDCVLLSRHGRHHSIMPTNINFRANMWALKEEGCTHLLVTTACGSLREEIQPGDLVIIDQFIDWTRKRHLTFYDGTNSCLPGVCHVSMAEPFCTKTREVSVDRVLKTLKENANKATSLLLTAIPQIGSMEWSETHQNLKNTVQLSVMLPKH
;
A
#
# COMPACT_ATOMS: atom_id res chain seq x y z
N MET A 1 25.03 -36.91 7.85
CA MET A 1 24.33 -35.88 8.63
C MET A 1 23.46 -35.11 7.67
N ALA A 2 22.16 -35.42 7.60
CA ALA A 2 21.23 -34.75 6.71
C ALA A 2 21.00 -33.32 7.23
N ALA A 3 21.31 -32.32 6.41
CA ALA A 3 20.91 -30.95 6.69
C ALA A 3 19.39 -30.89 6.68
N SER A 4 18.78 -30.66 7.85
CA SER A 4 17.35 -30.36 7.93
C SER A 4 17.12 -29.09 7.12
N ALA A 5 16.35 -29.18 6.03
CA ALA A 5 15.83 -28.00 5.37
C ALA A 5 14.99 -27.23 6.39
N VAL A 6 15.52 -26.11 6.90
CA VAL A 6 14.73 -25.15 7.64
C VAL A 6 13.74 -24.59 6.62
N CYS A 7 12.53 -25.15 6.60
CA CYS A 7 11.42 -24.57 5.87
C CYS A 7 11.10 -23.25 6.59
N SER A 8 11.75 -22.15 6.20
CA SER A 8 11.45 -20.85 6.76
C SER A 8 9.98 -20.57 6.52
N ALA A 9 9.22 -20.37 7.59
CA ALA A 9 7.79 -20.06 7.50
C ALA A 9 7.58 -18.85 6.58
N VAL A 10 6.59 -18.93 5.70
CA VAL A 10 6.27 -17.85 4.76
C VAL A 10 5.82 -16.62 5.55
N LYS A 11 6.50 -15.50 5.30
CA LYS A 11 6.11 -14.17 5.78
C LYS A 11 5.97 -13.22 4.60
N ILE A 12 4.85 -12.49 4.54
CA ILE A 12 4.48 -11.62 3.41
C ILE A 12 4.64 -10.15 3.79
N GLY A 13 5.54 -9.44 3.11
CA GLY A 13 5.58 -7.98 3.17
C GLY A 13 4.53 -7.38 2.24
N ILE A 14 3.83 -6.35 2.68
CA ILE A 14 2.84 -5.61 1.90
C ILE A 14 3.31 -4.17 1.81
N ILE A 15 3.51 -3.66 0.59
CA ILE A 15 3.83 -2.24 0.37
C ILE A 15 2.61 -1.56 -0.22
N GLY A 16 1.87 -0.85 0.63
CA GLY A 16 0.66 -0.12 0.28
C GLY A 16 0.97 1.19 -0.46
N GLY A 17 0.38 1.38 -1.64
CA GLY A 17 0.29 2.68 -2.30
C GLY A 17 -0.87 3.52 -1.77
N THR A 18 -1.20 4.63 -2.45
CA THR A 18 -2.34 5.49 -2.11
C THR A 18 -3.63 4.68 -1.95
N GLY A 19 -4.27 4.77 -0.78
CA GLY A 19 -5.59 4.19 -0.53
C GLY A 19 -5.62 2.67 -0.31
N LEU A 20 -4.44 2.04 -0.19
CA LEU A 20 -4.29 0.58 0.00
C LEU A 20 -3.24 0.26 1.09
N ASP A 21 -3.07 1.18 2.04
CA ASP A 21 -2.12 1.11 3.15
C ASP A 21 -2.81 1.09 4.53
N ASP A 22 -4.11 0.75 4.56
CA ASP A 22 -4.88 0.63 5.80
C ASP A 22 -4.34 -0.52 6.68
N PRO A 23 -3.81 -0.22 7.88
CA PRO A 23 -3.38 -1.25 8.83
C PRO A 23 -4.50 -2.18 9.29
N GLU A 24 -5.77 -1.80 9.08
CA GLU A 24 -6.93 -2.59 9.51
C GLU A 24 -7.02 -3.99 8.91
N ILE A 25 -6.33 -4.22 7.79
CA ILE A 25 -6.22 -5.53 7.16
C ILE A 25 -5.52 -6.58 8.03
N LEU A 26 -4.76 -6.18 9.05
CA LEU A 26 -3.98 -7.07 9.89
C LEU A 26 -4.66 -7.35 11.25
N GLU A 27 -4.61 -8.59 11.70
CA GLU A 27 -4.96 -8.99 13.06
C GLU A 27 -3.71 -8.94 13.97
N GLY A 28 -3.88 -8.60 15.25
CA GLY A 28 -2.80 -8.63 16.24
C GLY A 28 -1.63 -7.69 15.92
N ARG A 29 -1.94 -6.45 15.52
CA ARG A 29 -0.97 -5.47 15.01
C ARG A 29 0.07 -5.06 16.05
N THR A 30 1.32 -5.00 15.61
CA THR A 30 2.43 -4.40 16.36
C THR A 30 3.21 -3.47 15.46
N GLU A 31 3.42 -2.24 15.91
CA GLU A 31 4.18 -1.22 15.20
C GLU A 31 5.66 -1.28 15.59
N LYS A 32 6.55 -1.21 14.60
CA LYS A 32 7.99 -1.23 14.79
C LYS A 32 8.68 -0.20 13.92
N HIS A 33 9.42 0.71 14.55
CA HIS A 33 10.36 1.59 13.85
C HIS A 33 11.71 0.89 13.74
N ILE A 34 12.29 0.90 12.54
CA ILE A 34 13.62 0.37 12.30
C ILE A 34 14.45 1.35 11.48
N ASP A 35 15.74 1.39 11.77
CA ASP A 35 16.74 2.08 10.95
C ASP A 35 17.43 1.04 10.07
N THR A 36 17.79 1.43 8.85
CA THR A 36 18.54 0.55 7.93
C THR A 36 19.87 1.19 7.56
N PRO A 37 20.83 0.44 7.00
CA PRO A 37 22.07 1.00 6.46
C PRO A 37 21.84 2.05 5.36
N TYR A 38 20.63 2.11 4.78
CA TYR A 38 20.25 3.07 3.73
C TYR A 38 19.38 4.21 4.26
N GLY A 39 19.27 4.37 5.58
CA GLY A 39 18.43 5.36 6.24
C GLY A 39 17.08 4.79 6.68
N LYS A 40 16.13 5.68 6.96
CA LYS A 40 14.80 5.30 7.46
C LYS A 40 13.89 4.81 6.33
N PRO A 41 13.09 3.76 6.56
CA PRO A 41 11.95 3.44 5.71
C PRO A 41 10.93 4.59 5.66
N SER A 42 9.97 4.50 4.74
CA SER A 42 8.93 5.51 4.57
C SER A 42 8.08 5.73 5.83
N ASP A 43 7.89 4.70 6.65
CA ASP A 43 7.16 4.76 7.92
C ASP A 43 7.55 3.56 8.81
N ALA A 44 6.93 3.44 9.98
CA ALA A 44 6.96 2.24 10.79
C ALA A 44 6.42 1.02 10.02
N LEU A 45 6.98 -0.14 10.34
CA LEU A 45 6.50 -1.42 9.84
C LEU A 45 5.40 -1.91 10.79
N ILE A 46 4.25 -2.24 10.24
CA ILE A 46 3.14 -2.81 11.00
C ILE A 46 3.12 -4.31 10.78
N SER A 47 3.59 -5.06 11.78
CA SER A 47 3.50 -6.52 11.76
C SER A 47 2.14 -6.97 12.25
N GLY A 48 1.66 -8.10 11.75
CA GLY A 48 0.42 -8.72 12.18
C GLY A 48 0.16 -9.99 11.38
N LYS A 49 -1.09 -10.43 11.35
CA LYS A 49 -1.48 -11.62 10.60
C LYS A 49 -2.66 -11.37 9.69
N ILE A 50 -2.69 -12.07 8.56
CA ILE A 50 -3.91 -12.27 7.79
C ILE A 50 -4.24 -13.75 7.92
N LYS A 51 -5.32 -14.07 8.63
CA LYS A 51 -5.61 -15.43 9.08
C LYS A 51 -4.42 -15.98 9.89
N ASN A 52 -3.78 -17.06 9.43
CA ASN A 52 -2.65 -17.69 10.09
C ASN A 52 -1.28 -17.35 9.47
N ILE A 53 -1.23 -16.43 8.51
CA ILE A 53 0.01 -16.07 7.80
C ILE A 53 0.55 -14.76 8.36
N ASP A 54 1.84 -14.74 8.69
CA ASP A 54 2.53 -13.56 9.19
C ASP A 54 2.73 -12.54 8.06
N CYS A 55 2.36 -11.30 8.33
CA CYS A 55 2.42 -10.20 7.38
C CYS A 55 3.09 -8.97 7.99
N VAL A 56 3.73 -8.17 7.13
CA VAL A 56 4.33 -6.89 7.52
C VAL A 56 3.90 -5.82 6.51
N LEU A 57 3.11 -4.84 6.95
CA LEU A 57 2.65 -3.74 6.13
C LEU A 57 3.59 -2.53 6.27
N LEU A 58 3.87 -1.89 5.13
CA LEU A 58 4.60 -0.63 5.04
C LEU A 58 3.89 0.32 4.07
N SER A 59 3.52 1.52 4.53
CA SER A 59 2.99 2.56 3.64
C SER A 59 4.12 3.16 2.81
N ARG A 60 4.00 3.09 1.48
CA ARG A 60 5.04 3.57 0.55
C ARG A 60 5.30 5.07 0.70
N HIS A 61 4.24 5.85 0.92
CA HIS A 61 4.28 7.31 0.95
C HIS A 61 4.27 7.87 2.38
N GLY A 62 4.40 7.00 3.39
CA GLY A 62 4.10 7.31 4.78
C GLY A 62 2.59 7.36 5.04
N ARG A 63 2.16 7.10 6.28
CA ARG A 63 0.74 7.04 6.68
C ARG A 63 -0.04 8.34 6.43
N HIS A 64 0.66 9.46 6.31
CA HIS A 64 0.10 10.77 6.01
C HIS A 64 0.25 11.18 4.53
N HIS A 65 0.67 10.24 3.68
CA HIS A 65 0.87 10.46 2.25
C HIS A 65 1.81 11.63 1.92
N SER A 66 2.83 11.86 2.75
CA SER A 66 3.67 13.06 2.70
C SER A 66 4.95 12.90 1.88
N ILE A 67 5.30 11.67 1.47
CA ILE A 67 6.54 11.38 0.74
C ILE A 67 6.25 11.27 -0.77
N MET A 68 6.77 12.20 -1.55
CA MET A 68 6.61 12.20 -3.01
C MET A 68 7.30 10.98 -3.67
N PRO A 69 6.79 10.45 -4.81
CA PRO A 69 7.32 9.24 -5.44
C PRO A 69 8.84 9.24 -5.74
N THR A 70 9.41 10.40 -6.04
CA THR A 70 10.86 10.55 -6.31
C THR A 70 11.70 10.46 -5.04
N ASN A 71 11.14 10.78 -3.88
CA ASN A 71 11.83 10.89 -2.60
C ASN A 71 11.66 9.65 -1.72
N ILE A 72 10.94 8.63 -2.19
CA ILE A 72 10.79 7.37 -1.46
C ILE A 72 12.16 6.70 -1.33
N ASN A 73 12.50 6.29 -0.11
CA ASN A 73 13.70 5.50 0.15
C ASN A 73 13.45 4.01 -0.10
N PHE A 74 13.40 3.62 -1.39
CA PHE A 74 13.13 2.23 -1.78
C PHE A 74 14.13 1.24 -1.17
N ARG A 75 15.41 1.63 -1.02
CA ARG A 75 16.43 0.77 -0.42
C ARG A 75 16.11 0.48 1.05
N ALA A 76 15.81 1.50 1.84
CA ALA A 76 15.43 1.30 3.23
C ALA A 76 14.15 0.47 3.36
N ASN A 77 13.13 0.73 2.54
CA ASN A 77 11.88 -0.05 2.56
C ASN A 77 12.12 -1.54 2.28
N MET A 78 12.88 -1.84 1.24
CA MET A 78 13.18 -3.21 0.83
C MET A 78 14.11 -3.93 1.82
N TRP A 79 15.11 -3.22 2.35
CA TRP A 79 16.00 -3.75 3.38
C TRP A 79 15.26 -4.09 4.67
N ALA A 80 14.41 -3.17 5.11
CA ALA A 80 13.61 -3.31 6.32
C ALA A 80 12.71 -4.54 6.27
N LEU A 81 11.97 -4.73 5.18
CA LEU A 81 11.11 -5.91 5.01
C LEU A 81 11.92 -7.20 4.94
N LYS A 82 13.12 -7.17 4.33
CA LYS A 82 14.04 -8.31 4.31
C LYS A 82 14.55 -8.65 5.72
N GLU A 83 14.92 -7.66 6.53
CA GLU A 83 15.37 -7.86 7.92
C GLU A 83 14.25 -8.35 8.84
N GLU A 84 13.00 -7.93 8.63
CA GLU A 84 11.84 -8.51 9.32
C GLU A 84 11.54 -9.96 8.90
N GLY A 85 12.30 -10.51 7.95
CA GLY A 85 12.20 -11.89 7.48
C GLY A 85 11.10 -12.09 6.44
N CYS A 86 10.65 -11.03 5.75
CA CYS A 86 9.70 -11.18 4.66
C CYS A 86 10.33 -11.99 3.52
N THR A 87 9.61 -13.02 3.09
CA THR A 87 10.00 -13.93 2.01
C THR A 87 9.42 -13.51 0.66
N HIS A 88 8.30 -12.80 0.68
CA HIS A 88 7.58 -12.34 -0.49
C HIS A 88 7.11 -10.91 -0.26
N LEU A 89 6.95 -10.16 -1.34
CA LEU A 89 6.37 -8.81 -1.31
C LEU A 89 5.16 -8.75 -2.23
N LEU A 90 4.04 -8.24 -1.70
CA LEU A 90 2.87 -7.83 -2.46
C LEU A 90 2.79 -6.31 -2.43
N VAL A 91 2.61 -5.71 -3.61
CA VAL A 91 2.78 -4.27 -3.77
C VAL A 91 1.61 -3.72 -4.58
N THR A 92 0.98 -2.66 -4.08
CA THR A 92 -0.15 -2.03 -4.77
C THR A 92 0.26 -0.70 -5.39
N THR A 93 -0.17 -0.41 -6.61
CA THR A 93 0.13 0.87 -7.25
C THR A 93 -1.07 1.36 -8.03
N ALA A 94 -1.43 2.63 -7.82
CA ALA A 94 -2.35 3.32 -8.69
C ALA A 94 -1.61 3.72 -9.98
N CYS A 95 -2.22 3.50 -11.13
CA CYS A 95 -1.66 3.86 -12.44
C CYS A 95 -2.77 4.24 -13.42
N GLY A 96 -2.42 5.06 -14.41
CA GLY A 96 -3.28 5.33 -15.56
C GLY A 96 -3.11 4.26 -16.63
N SER A 97 -4.21 3.88 -17.29
CA SER A 97 -4.15 2.98 -18.43
C SER A 97 -3.62 3.70 -19.68
N LEU A 98 -2.89 2.96 -20.52
CA LEU A 98 -2.48 3.37 -21.86
C LEU A 98 -3.18 2.52 -22.95
N ARG A 99 -4.22 1.77 -22.57
CA ARG A 99 -4.98 0.87 -23.43
C ARG A 99 -6.47 0.99 -23.14
N GLU A 100 -7.30 1.06 -24.18
CA GLU A 100 -8.74 1.28 -24.03
C GLU A 100 -9.45 0.13 -23.30
N GLU A 101 -8.96 -1.10 -23.48
CA GLU A 101 -9.53 -2.29 -22.87
C GLU A 101 -9.26 -2.44 -21.36
N ILE A 102 -8.31 -1.67 -20.80
CA ILE A 102 -8.04 -1.63 -19.36
C ILE A 102 -8.69 -0.37 -18.78
N GLN A 103 -9.83 -0.56 -18.14
CA GLN A 103 -10.69 0.54 -17.69
C GLN A 103 -10.36 0.98 -16.25
N PRO A 104 -10.73 2.21 -15.84
CA PRO A 104 -10.63 2.62 -14.45
C PRO A 104 -11.29 1.61 -13.50
N GLY A 105 -10.53 1.14 -12.51
CA GLY A 105 -10.97 0.11 -11.56
C GLY A 105 -10.54 -1.31 -11.91
N ASP A 106 -10.04 -1.55 -13.12
CA ASP A 106 -9.41 -2.83 -13.45
C ASP A 106 -8.07 -3.00 -12.72
N LEU A 107 -7.77 -4.25 -12.38
CA LEU A 107 -6.47 -4.65 -11.87
C LEU A 107 -5.65 -5.34 -12.95
N VAL A 108 -4.35 -5.06 -12.92
CA VAL A 108 -3.37 -5.72 -13.78
C VAL A 108 -2.27 -6.30 -12.91
N ILE A 109 -2.01 -7.60 -13.05
CA ILE A 109 -0.80 -8.22 -12.50
C ILE A 109 0.30 -8.05 -13.54
N ILE A 110 1.09 -7.00 -13.36
CA ILE A 110 2.19 -6.64 -14.26
C ILE A 110 3.28 -7.71 -14.26
N ASP A 111 3.97 -7.81 -15.38
CA ASP A 111 5.00 -8.81 -15.64
C ASP A 111 6.27 -8.24 -16.25
N GLN A 112 6.21 -7.00 -16.69
CA GLN A 112 7.29 -6.23 -17.29
C GLN A 112 7.17 -4.76 -16.89
N PHE A 113 8.25 -4.01 -17.07
CA PHE A 113 8.25 -2.57 -16.91
C PHE A 113 9.27 -1.92 -17.85
N ILE A 114 9.10 -0.62 -18.10
CA ILE A 114 10.11 0.22 -18.75
C ILE A 114 10.53 1.30 -17.76
N ASP A 115 11.83 1.38 -17.45
CA ASP A 115 12.33 2.34 -16.47
C ASP A 115 12.66 3.70 -17.10
N TRP A 116 11.82 4.68 -16.79
CA TRP A 116 12.05 6.09 -17.13
C TRP A 116 12.50 6.94 -15.94
N THR A 117 12.82 6.31 -14.80
CA THR A 117 13.31 7.02 -13.62
C THR A 117 14.76 7.50 -13.82
N ARG A 118 15.15 8.57 -13.10
CA ARG A 118 16.46 9.22 -13.29
C ARG A 118 17.21 9.59 -12.01
N LYS A 119 16.50 9.77 -10.88
CA LYS A 119 17.06 10.31 -9.63
C LYS A 119 17.18 9.29 -8.50
N ARG A 120 16.71 8.06 -8.71
CA ARG A 120 16.54 7.07 -7.63
C ARG A 120 17.78 6.20 -7.51
N HIS A 121 18.11 5.82 -6.28
CA HIS A 121 19.07 4.75 -6.05
C HIS A 121 18.43 3.40 -6.38
N LEU A 122 18.97 2.70 -7.38
CA LEU A 122 18.40 1.45 -7.91
C LEU A 122 19.10 0.18 -7.40
N THR A 123 20.20 0.30 -6.66
CA THR A 123 21.00 -0.83 -6.18
C THR A 123 21.40 -0.67 -4.72
N PHE A 124 21.56 -1.80 -4.04
CA PHE A 124 22.20 -1.89 -2.73
C PHE A 124 23.72 -1.92 -2.80
N TYR A 125 24.27 -2.37 -3.94
CA TYR A 125 25.69 -2.49 -4.22
C TYR A 125 26.18 -1.18 -4.86
N ASP A 126 26.20 -0.11 -4.08
CA ASP A 126 26.62 1.23 -4.51
C ASP A 126 28.06 1.58 -4.10
N GLY A 127 28.78 0.63 -3.52
CA GLY A 127 30.15 0.81 -3.04
C GLY A 127 30.27 1.55 -1.71
N THR A 128 29.16 1.98 -1.09
CA THR A 128 29.18 2.71 0.19
C THR A 128 28.99 1.80 1.41
N ASN A 129 28.33 0.66 1.23
CA ASN A 129 28.07 -0.31 2.30
C ASN A 129 29.15 -1.40 2.33
N SER A 130 29.96 -1.42 3.39
CA SER A 130 31.05 -2.40 3.57
C SER A 130 30.56 -3.85 3.68
N CYS A 131 29.30 -4.08 4.06
CA CYS A 131 28.69 -5.40 4.14
C CYS A 131 28.25 -5.95 2.77
N LEU A 132 28.19 -5.11 1.73
CA LEU A 132 27.84 -5.49 0.36
C LEU A 132 28.91 -5.02 -0.64
N PRO A 133 30.12 -5.61 -0.59
CA PRO A 133 31.18 -5.25 -1.52
C PRO A 133 30.89 -5.74 -2.94
N GLY A 134 31.47 -5.05 -3.93
CA GLY A 134 31.48 -5.47 -5.33
C GLY A 134 30.39 -4.85 -6.21
N VAL A 135 30.29 -5.37 -7.43
CA VAL A 135 29.33 -4.94 -8.46
C VAL A 135 28.33 -6.06 -8.69
N CYS A 136 27.03 -5.73 -8.63
CA CYS A 136 25.96 -6.71 -8.78
C CYS A 136 25.16 -6.44 -10.06
N HIS A 137 25.16 -7.42 -10.97
CA HIS A 137 24.38 -7.41 -12.20
C HIS A 137 23.23 -8.42 -12.09
N VAL A 138 22.05 -7.94 -11.69
CA VAL A 138 20.85 -8.79 -11.58
C VAL A 138 20.14 -8.84 -12.93
N SER A 139 19.78 -10.04 -13.38
CA SER A 139 18.93 -10.20 -14.56
C SER A 139 17.55 -9.61 -14.31
N MET A 140 17.07 -8.79 -15.24
CA MET A 140 15.73 -8.18 -15.22
C MET A 140 14.86 -8.65 -16.39
N ALA A 141 15.21 -9.78 -17.01
CA ALA A 141 14.40 -10.37 -18.08
C ALA A 141 12.99 -10.77 -17.58
N GLU A 142 12.93 -11.36 -16.38
CA GLU A 142 11.69 -11.68 -15.66
C GLU A 142 11.71 -10.96 -14.30
N PRO A 143 11.34 -9.67 -14.24
CA PRO A 143 11.54 -8.85 -13.06
C PRO A 143 10.59 -9.16 -11.90
N PHE A 144 9.55 -9.97 -12.14
CA PHE A 144 8.55 -10.35 -11.14
C PHE A 144 8.50 -11.87 -10.96
N CYS A 145 8.24 -12.32 -9.73
CA CYS A 145 8.13 -13.75 -9.42
C CYS A 145 6.94 -14.40 -10.15
N THR A 146 7.22 -15.35 -11.05
CA THR A 146 6.22 -16.07 -11.84
C THR A 146 5.21 -16.82 -10.95
N LYS A 147 5.69 -17.56 -9.95
CA LYS A 147 4.82 -18.30 -9.01
C LYS A 147 3.88 -17.40 -8.21
N THR A 148 4.36 -16.25 -7.75
CA THR A 148 3.51 -15.30 -7.03
C THR A 148 2.47 -14.65 -7.95
N ARG A 149 2.76 -14.53 -9.24
CA ARG A 149 1.83 -13.99 -10.25
C ARG A 149 0.71 -14.96 -10.64
N GLU A 150 0.86 -16.26 -10.41
CA GLU A 150 -0.19 -17.27 -10.67
C GLU A 150 -1.43 -17.12 -9.76
N VAL A 151 -1.40 -16.19 -8.80
CA VAL A 151 -2.58 -15.83 -8.01
C VAL A 151 -3.70 -15.35 -8.94
N SER A 152 -4.87 -15.99 -8.85
CA SER A 152 -6.00 -15.79 -9.75
C SER A 152 -6.52 -14.35 -9.72
N VAL A 153 -6.14 -13.58 -10.74
CA VAL A 153 -6.63 -12.21 -11.01
C VAL A 153 -8.14 -12.19 -11.10
N ASP A 154 -8.74 -13.19 -11.75
CA ASP A 154 -10.19 -13.31 -11.91
C ASP A 154 -10.92 -13.34 -10.56
N ARG A 155 -10.41 -14.08 -9.57
CA ARG A 155 -11.02 -14.15 -8.24
C ARG A 155 -10.90 -12.83 -7.49
N VAL A 156 -9.75 -12.16 -7.60
CA VAL A 156 -9.53 -10.85 -6.98
C VAL A 156 -10.43 -9.80 -7.62
N LEU A 157 -10.48 -9.74 -8.96
CA LEU A 157 -11.34 -8.85 -9.73
C LEU A 157 -12.81 -9.09 -9.43
N LYS A 158 -13.25 -10.34 -9.37
CA LYS A 158 -14.63 -10.68 -9.02
C LYS A 158 -15.01 -10.11 -7.65
N THR A 159 -14.15 -10.31 -6.65
CA THR A 159 -14.38 -9.81 -5.29
C THR A 159 -14.41 -8.28 -5.25
N LEU A 160 -13.50 -7.60 -5.95
CA LEU A 160 -13.48 -6.13 -6.02
C LEU A 160 -14.71 -5.57 -6.74
N LYS A 161 -15.10 -6.18 -7.87
CA LYS A 161 -16.31 -5.80 -8.61
C LYS A 161 -17.56 -5.97 -7.74
N GLU A 162 -17.67 -7.07 -7.01
CA GLU A 162 -18.77 -7.29 -6.06
C GLU A 162 -18.82 -6.21 -4.98
N ASN A 163 -17.67 -5.81 -4.41
CA ASN A 163 -17.62 -4.76 -3.38
C ASN A 163 -17.94 -3.37 -3.93
N ALA A 164 -17.43 -3.02 -5.12
CA ALA A 164 -17.76 -1.77 -5.78
C ALA A 164 -19.26 -1.68 -6.10
N ASN A 165 -19.85 -2.78 -6.61
CA ASN A 165 -21.29 -2.84 -6.89
C ASN A 165 -22.14 -2.67 -5.62
N LYS A 166 -21.72 -3.23 -4.48
CA LYS A 166 -22.40 -3.02 -3.19
C LYS A 166 -22.39 -1.55 -2.78
N ALA A 167 -21.24 -0.87 -2.90
CA ALA A 167 -21.13 0.56 -2.58
C ALA A 167 -22.02 1.41 -3.50
N THR A 168 -21.98 1.15 -4.81
CA THR A 168 -22.84 1.83 -5.78
C THR A 168 -24.32 1.61 -5.48
N SER A 169 -24.74 0.38 -5.19
CA SER A 169 -26.12 0.06 -4.83
C SER A 169 -26.57 0.80 -3.56
N LEU A 170 -25.69 0.91 -2.56
CA LEU A 170 -25.97 1.65 -1.33
C LEU A 170 -26.19 3.13 -1.64
N LEU A 171 -25.32 3.76 -2.44
CA LEU A 171 -25.46 5.15 -2.83
C LEU A 171 -26.74 5.39 -3.66
N LEU A 172 -27.03 4.52 -4.62
CA LEU A 172 -28.24 4.62 -5.46
C LEU A 172 -29.52 4.47 -4.64
N THR A 173 -29.46 3.82 -3.48
CA THR A 173 -30.61 3.67 -2.57
C THR A 173 -30.67 4.82 -1.56
N ALA A 174 -29.54 5.18 -0.95
CA ALA A 174 -29.46 6.18 0.09
C ALA A 174 -29.66 7.61 -0.44
N ILE A 175 -29.09 7.94 -1.60
CA ILE A 175 -29.16 9.31 -2.15
C ILE A 175 -30.60 9.75 -2.42
N PRO A 176 -31.47 8.97 -3.10
CA PRO A 176 -32.87 9.35 -3.27
C PRO A 176 -33.62 9.49 -1.95
N GLN A 177 -33.37 8.61 -0.98
CA GLN A 177 -33.98 8.70 0.34
C GLN A 177 -33.57 9.98 1.07
N ILE A 178 -32.27 10.28 1.12
CA ILE A 178 -31.71 11.52 1.65
C ILE A 178 -32.33 12.73 0.94
N GLY A 179 -32.42 12.70 -0.39
CA GLY A 179 -33.00 13.78 -1.20
C GLY A 179 -34.50 13.99 -0.98
N SER A 180 -35.21 12.98 -0.48
CA SER A 180 -36.65 13.06 -0.18
C SER A 180 -36.97 13.53 1.24
N MET A 181 -35.96 13.61 2.12
CA MET A 181 -36.14 14.06 3.50
C MET A 181 -36.28 15.59 3.59
N GLU A 182 -36.94 16.06 4.65
CA GLU A 182 -37.02 17.48 5.00
C GLU A 182 -35.77 17.87 5.80
N TRP A 183 -35.05 18.91 5.37
CA TRP A 183 -33.78 19.31 5.96
C TRP A 183 -33.80 20.70 6.60
N SER A 184 -34.90 21.46 6.50
CA SER A 184 -34.95 22.86 6.89
C SER A 184 -34.68 23.06 8.38
N GLU A 185 -35.26 22.24 9.24
CA GLU A 185 -35.03 22.31 10.69
C GLU A 185 -33.56 22.02 11.04
N THR A 186 -33.00 20.96 10.46
CA THR A 186 -31.59 20.58 10.65
C THR A 186 -30.65 21.67 10.18
N HIS A 187 -30.90 22.24 9.00
CA HIS A 187 -30.12 23.36 8.47
C HIS A 187 -30.21 24.60 9.36
N GLN A 188 -31.40 24.92 9.88
CA GLN A 188 -31.59 26.05 10.78
C GLN A 188 -30.83 25.85 12.10
N ASN A 189 -30.88 24.65 12.68
CA ASN A 189 -30.16 24.32 13.90
C ASN A 189 -28.63 24.37 13.70
N LEU A 190 -28.12 23.86 12.57
CA LEU A 190 -26.69 23.95 12.24
C LEU A 190 -26.24 25.41 12.05
N LYS A 191 -27.04 26.24 11.34
CA LYS A 191 -26.78 27.68 11.20
C LYS A 191 -26.73 28.40 12.55
N ASN A 192 -27.69 28.14 13.43
CA ASN A 192 -27.74 28.70 14.77
C ASN A 192 -26.51 28.27 15.59
N THR A 193 -26.14 27.00 15.51
CA THR A 193 -24.96 26.45 16.21
C THR A 193 -23.68 27.14 15.76
N VAL A 194 -23.49 27.31 14.44
CA VAL A 194 -22.34 28.04 13.88
C VAL A 194 -22.33 29.49 14.37
N GLN A 195 -23.45 30.20 14.30
CA GLN A 195 -23.55 31.58 14.77
C GLN A 195 -23.21 31.74 16.26
N LEU A 196 -23.68 30.82 17.10
CA LEU A 196 -23.42 30.82 18.55
C LEU A 196 -21.98 30.40 18.90
N SER A 197 -21.32 29.64 18.02
CA SER A 197 -19.94 29.17 18.22
C SER A 197 -18.88 30.19 17.78
N VAL A 198 -19.27 31.23 17.04
CA VAL A 198 -18.38 32.32 16.62
C VAL A 198 -18.28 33.37 17.74
N MET A 199 -17.23 33.27 18.56
CA MET A 199 -16.86 34.31 19.53
C MET A 199 -16.10 35.44 18.84
N LEU A 200 -16.79 36.30 18.10
CA LEU A 200 -16.23 37.59 17.69
C LEU A 200 -16.38 38.61 18.84
N PRO A 201 -15.40 39.51 19.06
CA PRO A 201 -15.51 40.56 20.07
C PRO A 201 -16.71 41.45 19.73
N LYS A 202 -17.61 41.65 20.70
CA LYS A 202 -18.62 42.71 20.58
C LYS A 202 -17.90 44.04 20.75
N HIS A 203 -17.70 44.77 19.64
CA HIS A 203 -17.28 46.17 19.65
C HIS A 203 -18.43 47.07 20.08
#